data_AF-A0A6N7ZP95-F1
#
_entry.id   AF-A0A6N7ZP95-F1
#
_cell.length_a   1.000
_cell.length_b   1.000
_cell.length_c   1.000
_cell.angle_alpha   90.00
_cell.angle_beta   90.00
_cell.angle_gamma   90.00
#
_symmetry.space_group_name_H-M   'P 1'
#
loop_
_entity.id
_entity.type
_entity.pdbx_description
1 polymer ?
#
loop_
_entity_poly.entity_id
_entity_poly.type
_entity_poly.pdbx_seq_one_letter_code
_entity_poly.pdbx_strand_id
1 'polypeptide(L)'
;VGTPVAGRPRAELEGLCGFFVNTVALRNRIDPERPFTVQLDAARAMVLAALDHDSVPFEAVVDAVAPVRSLRHAPLVQVMLVLQNTPEQIGAFRLGGTQVVPFQPEGGRETGPGMAKVDLALDLRETADGLEGSLVYASQLFDRATAHRIAGMVCRVLEAVVAAPETKLALLPLMGPEAREEVSARFNAARMDLPEGRTVLDLFEAGARRRPDALAVSDGARRLSYRDLDLAASRLARVLVLKGAGAETVAGVCLERSAELIVTLLALWKAGAAYLP
;
A
#
# COMPACT_ATOMS: atom_id res chain seq x y z
N VAL A 1 -6.38 -17.77 2.45
CA VAL A 1 -6.51 -18.08 1.00
C VAL A 1 -7.14 -19.45 0.90
N GLY A 2 -8.07 -19.66 -0.01
CA GLY A 2 -8.62 -20.99 -0.26
C GLY A 2 -7.99 -21.61 -1.49
N THR A 3 -7.97 -22.94 -1.52
CA THR A 3 -7.61 -23.71 -2.71
C THR A 3 -8.61 -24.84 -2.91
N PRO A 4 -9.06 -25.13 -4.14
CA PRO A 4 -9.91 -26.27 -4.40
C PRO A 4 -9.08 -27.56 -4.38
N VAL A 5 -9.67 -28.62 -3.86
CA VAL A 5 -9.14 -29.99 -3.91
C VAL A 5 -10.14 -30.89 -4.63
N ALA A 6 -9.67 -31.92 -5.31
CA ALA A 6 -10.54 -32.79 -6.13
C ALA A 6 -11.65 -33.48 -5.31
N GLY A 7 -11.41 -33.70 -4.01
CA GLY A 7 -12.33 -34.39 -3.10
C GLY A 7 -12.66 -35.82 -3.52
N ARG A 8 -11.69 -36.48 -4.17
CA ARG A 8 -11.75 -37.88 -4.60
C ARG A 8 -10.67 -38.68 -3.85
N PRO A 9 -10.82 -38.91 -2.54
CA PRO A 9 -9.78 -39.59 -1.74
C PRO A 9 -9.67 -41.10 -2.02
N ARG A 10 -10.58 -41.66 -2.83
CA ARG A 10 -10.62 -43.08 -3.17
C ARG A 10 -10.68 -43.26 -4.68
N ALA A 11 -9.93 -44.24 -5.19
CA ALA A 11 -9.80 -44.50 -6.62
C ALA A 11 -11.14 -44.84 -7.29
N GLU A 12 -12.08 -45.45 -6.56
CA GLU A 12 -13.41 -45.79 -7.08
C GLU A 12 -14.24 -44.57 -7.48
N LEU A 13 -13.87 -43.38 -6.97
CA LEU A 13 -14.56 -42.11 -7.26
C LEU A 13 -14.02 -41.42 -8.52
N GLU A 14 -12.90 -41.86 -9.09
CA GLU A 14 -12.25 -41.20 -10.23
C GLU A 14 -13.12 -41.25 -11.50
N GLY A 15 -13.82 -42.36 -11.73
CA GLY A 15 -14.68 -42.54 -12.90
C GLY A 15 -16.09 -41.95 -12.77
N LEU A 16 -16.43 -41.36 -11.62
CA LEU A 16 -17.80 -40.90 -11.35
C LEU A 16 -18.04 -39.46 -11.80
N CYS A 17 -19.17 -39.24 -12.46
CA CYS A 17 -19.69 -37.90 -12.73
C CYS A 17 -20.40 -37.37 -11.47
N GLY A 18 -19.96 -36.23 -10.94
CA GLY A 18 -20.55 -35.60 -9.75
C GLY A 18 -19.73 -34.41 -9.23
N PHE A 19 -20.30 -33.67 -8.28
CA PHE A 19 -19.62 -32.54 -7.62
C PHE A 19 -18.84 -33.04 -6.39
N PHE A 20 -17.54 -33.21 -6.55
CA PHE A 20 -16.64 -33.71 -5.49
C PHE A 20 -15.69 -32.63 -4.95
N VAL A 21 -15.58 -31.49 -5.63
CA VAL A 21 -14.61 -30.45 -5.26
C VAL A 21 -14.89 -29.92 -3.86
N ASN A 22 -13.88 -29.97 -2.99
CA ASN A 22 -13.92 -29.33 -1.67
C ASN A 22 -12.98 -28.12 -1.65
N THR A 23 -13.16 -27.22 -0.70
CA THR A 23 -12.27 -26.05 -0.51
C THR A 23 -11.50 -26.19 0.78
N VAL A 24 -10.17 -26.08 0.70
CA VAL A 24 -9.28 -26.05 1.87
C VAL A 24 -8.91 -24.61 2.18
N ALA A 25 -9.23 -24.14 3.38
CA ALA A 25 -8.87 -22.82 3.86
C ALA A 25 -7.44 -22.82 4.44
N LEU A 26 -6.51 -22.17 3.74
CA LEU A 26 -5.11 -22.07 4.13
C LEU A 26 -4.88 -20.80 4.95
N ARG A 27 -4.43 -20.98 6.20
CA ARG A 27 -4.02 -19.91 7.10
C ARG A 27 -2.49 -19.83 7.17
N ASN A 28 -1.89 -19.13 6.21
CA ASN A 28 -0.47 -18.85 6.23
C ASN A 28 -0.14 -17.68 7.17
N ARG A 29 0.88 -17.83 8.03
CA ARG A 29 1.43 -16.73 8.83
C ARG A 29 2.73 -16.27 8.18
N ILE A 30 2.81 -14.98 7.89
CA ILE A 30 3.97 -14.37 7.21
C ILE A 30 4.83 -13.67 8.25
N ASP A 31 6.12 -13.99 8.28
CA ASP A 31 7.12 -13.23 9.04
C ASP A 31 7.97 -12.40 8.06
N PRO A 32 7.78 -11.06 8.01
CA PRO A 32 8.43 -10.21 7.01
C PRO A 32 9.97 -10.19 7.14
N GLU A 33 10.50 -10.52 8.32
CA GLU A 33 11.95 -10.51 8.58
C GLU A 33 12.66 -11.80 8.16
N ARG A 34 11.91 -12.82 7.73
CA ARG A 34 12.47 -14.12 7.31
C ARG A 34 12.75 -14.15 5.80
N PRO A 35 13.76 -14.93 5.37
CA PRO A 35 13.96 -15.27 3.97
C PRO A 35 12.75 -15.95 3.34
N PHE A 36 12.57 -15.81 2.03
CA PHE A 36 11.49 -16.47 1.30
C PHE A 36 11.57 -18.01 1.42
N THR A 37 12.76 -18.61 1.39
CA THR A 37 12.95 -20.07 1.53
C THR A 37 12.36 -20.61 2.84
N VAL A 38 12.63 -19.94 3.96
CA VAL A 38 12.08 -20.31 5.27
C VAL A 38 10.54 -20.21 5.27
N GLN A 39 10.00 -19.17 4.64
CA GLN A 39 8.55 -19.00 4.52
C GLN A 39 7.92 -20.06 3.61
N LEU A 40 8.61 -20.46 2.54
CA LEU A 40 8.16 -21.49 1.61
C LEU A 40 8.08 -22.86 2.31
N ASP A 41 9.07 -23.22 3.11
CA ASP A 41 9.05 -24.45 3.89
C ASP A 41 7.90 -24.47 4.91
N ALA A 42 7.69 -23.35 5.61
CA ALA A 42 6.55 -23.19 6.52
C ALA A 42 5.20 -23.29 5.80
N ALA A 43 5.08 -22.69 4.60
CA ALA A 43 3.88 -22.77 3.78
C ALA A 43 3.65 -24.21 3.28
N ARG A 44 4.69 -24.90 2.83
CA ARG A 44 4.63 -26.31 2.41
C ARG A 44 4.15 -27.20 3.55
N ALA A 45 4.74 -27.09 4.73
CA ALA A 45 4.33 -27.86 5.91
C ALA A 45 2.85 -27.60 6.28
N MET A 46 2.41 -26.34 6.24
CA MET A 46 1.02 -25.96 6.50
C MET A 46 0.06 -26.51 5.44
N VAL A 47 0.42 -26.44 4.15
CA VAL A 47 -0.42 -26.99 3.06
C VAL A 47 -0.54 -28.50 3.18
N LEU A 48 0.56 -29.23 3.40
CA LEU A 48 0.53 -30.68 3.56
C LEU A 48 -0.36 -31.10 4.75
N ALA A 49 -0.18 -30.46 5.91
CA ALA A 49 -1.02 -30.72 7.08
C ALA A 49 -2.50 -30.41 6.84
N ALA A 50 -2.82 -29.40 6.02
CA ALA A 50 -4.20 -29.09 5.65
C ALA A 50 -4.78 -30.13 4.68
N LEU A 51 -3.96 -30.65 3.75
CA LEU A 51 -4.37 -31.68 2.80
C LEU A 51 -4.58 -33.05 3.45
N ASP A 52 -3.92 -33.35 4.57
CA ASP A 52 -4.21 -34.56 5.38
C ASP A 52 -5.66 -34.59 5.92
N HIS A 53 -6.36 -33.45 5.87
CA HIS A 53 -7.74 -33.27 6.31
C HIS A 53 -8.68 -32.77 5.18
N ASP A 54 -8.30 -32.96 3.91
CA ASP A 54 -9.04 -32.47 2.74
C ASP A 54 -10.46 -33.05 2.57
N SER A 55 -10.75 -34.15 3.27
CA SER A 55 -12.07 -34.81 3.30
C SER A 55 -13.09 -34.11 4.20
N VAL A 56 -12.67 -33.18 5.07
CA VAL A 56 -13.58 -32.41 5.93
C VAL A 56 -14.29 -31.36 5.08
N PRO A 57 -15.64 -31.36 4.99
CA PRO A 57 -16.35 -30.37 4.19
C PRO A 57 -16.08 -28.95 4.68
N PHE A 58 -15.86 -28.02 3.75
CA PHE A 58 -15.59 -26.61 4.08
C PHE A 58 -16.62 -26.00 5.03
N GLU A 59 -17.92 -26.27 4.81
CA GLU A 59 -19.00 -25.77 5.66
C GLU A 59 -18.89 -26.26 7.11
N ALA A 60 -18.44 -27.50 7.33
CA ALA A 60 -18.21 -28.02 8.68
C ALA A 60 -17.07 -27.28 9.40
N VAL A 61 -16.04 -26.85 8.65
CA VAL A 61 -14.96 -26.01 9.20
C VAL A 61 -15.50 -24.62 9.55
N VAL A 62 -16.33 -24.02 8.69
CA VAL A 62 -16.97 -22.73 8.95
C VAL A 62 -17.82 -22.79 10.22
N ASP A 63 -18.64 -23.84 10.37
CA ASP A 63 -19.48 -24.04 11.55
C ASP A 63 -18.64 -24.26 12.82
N ALA A 64 -17.57 -25.03 12.75
CA ALA A 64 -16.68 -25.28 13.89
C ALA A 64 -15.90 -24.03 14.32
N VAL A 65 -15.45 -23.21 13.37
CA VAL A 65 -14.75 -21.93 13.66
C VAL A 65 -15.72 -20.85 14.13
N ALA A 66 -16.99 -20.92 13.71
CA ALA A 66 -18.05 -19.98 14.03
C ALA A 66 -17.63 -18.49 13.86
N PRO A 67 -17.14 -18.07 12.68
CA PRO A 67 -16.76 -16.68 12.45
C PRO A 67 -17.99 -15.76 12.49
N VAL A 68 -17.76 -14.46 12.74
CA VAL A 68 -18.82 -13.45 12.66
C VAL A 68 -19.44 -13.49 11.25
N ARG A 69 -20.74 -13.79 11.17
CA ARG A 69 -21.44 -13.91 9.90
C ARG A 69 -21.60 -12.54 9.24
N SER A 70 -21.37 -12.51 7.94
CA SER A 70 -21.49 -11.33 7.09
C SER A 70 -22.17 -11.72 5.78
N LEU A 71 -23.08 -10.88 5.30
CA LEU A 71 -23.66 -11.02 3.96
C LEU A 71 -22.79 -10.37 2.88
N ARG A 72 -21.70 -9.69 3.26
CA ARG A 72 -20.86 -8.92 2.34
C ARG A 72 -19.71 -9.73 1.75
N HIS A 73 -19.31 -10.82 2.40
CA HIS A 73 -18.20 -11.66 1.97
C HIS A 73 -18.40 -13.10 2.44
N ALA A 74 -17.80 -14.05 1.73
CA ALA A 74 -17.76 -15.44 2.14
C ALA A 74 -17.08 -15.60 3.53
N PRO A 75 -17.45 -16.60 4.33
CA PRO A 75 -16.76 -16.90 5.58
C PRO A 75 -15.37 -17.48 5.31
N LEU A 76 -14.37 -17.14 6.14
CA LEU A 76 -12.98 -17.65 6.13
C LEU A 76 -12.11 -17.39 4.88
N VAL A 77 -12.68 -17.42 3.68
CA VAL A 77 -11.94 -17.35 2.41
C VAL A 77 -12.61 -16.35 1.46
N GLN A 78 -11.89 -15.30 1.11
CA GLN A 78 -12.30 -14.31 0.09
C GLN A 78 -11.31 -14.24 -1.07
N VAL A 79 -10.19 -14.96 -0.97
CA VAL A 79 -9.17 -15.05 -2.02
C VAL A 79 -8.90 -16.51 -2.33
N MET A 80 -9.01 -16.88 -3.60
CA MET A 80 -8.73 -18.23 -4.10
C MET A 80 -7.42 -18.28 -4.88
N LEU A 81 -6.65 -19.34 -4.68
CA LEU A 81 -5.54 -19.72 -5.54
C LEU A 81 -5.88 -21.09 -6.11
N VAL A 82 -5.99 -21.18 -7.43
CA VAL A 82 -6.33 -22.41 -8.14
C VAL A 82 -5.16 -22.76 -9.03
N LEU A 83 -4.64 -23.98 -8.89
CA LEU A 83 -3.63 -24.53 -9.79
C LEU A 83 -4.22 -25.76 -10.47
N GLN A 84 -4.46 -25.66 -11.77
CA GLN A 84 -4.87 -26.77 -12.61
C GLN A 84 -3.62 -27.51 -13.09
N ASN A 85 -3.35 -28.66 -12.46
CA ASN A 85 -2.23 -29.54 -12.79
C ASN A 85 -2.68 -30.93 -13.30
N THR A 86 -3.91 -31.02 -13.79
CA THR A 86 -4.37 -32.18 -14.56
C THR A 86 -4.20 -31.88 -16.04
N PRO A 87 -3.62 -32.80 -16.84
CA PRO A 87 -3.57 -32.63 -18.28
C PRO A 87 -4.99 -32.39 -18.82
N GLU A 88 -5.15 -31.49 -19.79
CA GLU A 88 -6.44 -31.15 -20.40
C GLU A 88 -7.17 -32.42 -20.87
N GLN A 89 -8.01 -33.01 -20.00
CA GLN A 89 -8.73 -34.25 -20.30
C GLN A 89 -9.97 -34.00 -21.18
N ILE A 90 -10.35 -32.73 -21.38
CA ILE A 90 -11.29 -32.34 -22.43
C ILE A 90 -10.48 -31.73 -23.58
N GLY A 91 -9.46 -32.44 -24.04
CA GLY A 91 -8.80 -32.14 -25.31
C GLY A 91 -9.73 -32.35 -26.48
N ALA A 92 -9.28 -31.97 -27.68
CA ALA A 92 -10.00 -32.28 -28.91
C ALA A 92 -10.26 -33.79 -29.01
N PHE A 93 -11.51 -34.22 -29.04
CA PHE A 93 -11.87 -35.63 -29.18
C PHE A 93 -12.68 -35.85 -30.46
N ARG A 94 -12.64 -37.08 -30.99
CA ARG A 94 -13.46 -37.44 -32.14
C ARG A 94 -14.73 -38.13 -31.69
N LEU A 95 -15.86 -37.63 -32.19
CA LEU A 95 -17.14 -38.31 -32.12
C LEU A 95 -17.49 -38.78 -33.54
N GLY A 96 -17.16 -40.03 -33.84
CA GLY A 96 -17.23 -40.56 -35.21
C GLY A 96 -16.28 -39.82 -36.17
N GLY A 97 -16.83 -39.26 -37.25
CA GLY A 97 -16.09 -38.46 -38.24
C GLY A 97 -15.89 -36.98 -37.86
N THR A 98 -16.45 -36.54 -36.72
CA THR A 98 -16.44 -35.13 -36.31
C THR A 98 -15.39 -34.90 -35.23
N GLN A 99 -14.53 -33.89 -35.44
CA GLN A 99 -13.62 -33.41 -34.41
C GLN A 99 -14.36 -32.41 -33.51
N VAL A 100 -14.45 -32.72 -32.23
CA VAL A 100 -14.95 -31.82 -31.19
C VAL A 100 -13.74 -31.14 -30.57
N VAL A 101 -13.73 -29.82 -30.56
CA VAL A 101 -12.72 -29.01 -29.88
C VAL A 101 -13.43 -28.12 -28.86
N PRO A 102 -12.85 -27.90 -27.65
CA PRO A 102 -13.36 -26.88 -26.75
C PRO A 102 -13.41 -25.52 -27.45
N PHE A 103 -14.54 -24.84 -27.36
CA PHE A 103 -14.65 -23.46 -27.85
C PHE A 103 -13.89 -22.55 -26.90
N GLN A 104 -12.76 -22.02 -27.35
CA GLN A 104 -12.01 -20.97 -26.66
C GLN A 104 -12.40 -19.61 -27.26
N PRO A 105 -13.08 -18.73 -26.51
CA PRO A 105 -13.42 -17.40 -27.01
C PRO A 105 -12.17 -16.58 -27.30
N GLU A 106 -12.24 -15.73 -28.33
CA GLU A 106 -11.15 -14.79 -28.64
C GLU A 106 -10.82 -13.94 -27.40
N GLY A 107 -9.54 -13.97 -26.99
CA GLY A 107 -9.05 -13.29 -25.79
C GLY A 107 -9.07 -14.11 -24.49
N GLY A 108 -9.22 -15.44 -24.56
CA GLY A 108 -9.02 -16.34 -23.41
C GLY A 108 -10.07 -16.23 -22.31
N ARG A 109 -11.23 -15.62 -22.60
CA ARG A 109 -12.33 -15.50 -21.64
C ARG A 109 -13.09 -16.82 -21.63
N GLU A 110 -13.07 -17.58 -20.53
CA GLU A 110 -13.93 -18.76 -20.41
C GLU A 110 -15.41 -18.39 -20.62
N THR A 111 -16.15 -19.22 -21.35
CA THR A 111 -17.55 -19.02 -21.79
C THR A 111 -18.60 -19.19 -20.68
N GLY A 112 -18.20 -19.14 -19.41
CA GLY A 112 -19.15 -19.00 -18.29
C GLY A 112 -19.47 -17.53 -18.04
N PRO A 113 -20.59 -17.19 -17.39
CA PRO A 113 -20.73 -15.85 -16.81
C PRO A 113 -19.52 -15.66 -15.87
N GLY A 114 -18.61 -14.75 -16.23
CA GLY A 114 -17.42 -14.37 -15.48
C GLY A 114 -17.80 -13.71 -14.15
N MET A 115 -18.46 -14.49 -13.29
CA MET A 115 -18.91 -14.11 -11.98
C MET A 115 -17.82 -14.51 -11.00
N ALA A 116 -17.17 -13.49 -10.43
CA ALA A 116 -16.27 -13.68 -9.32
C ALA A 116 -17.07 -14.31 -8.16
N LYS A 117 -16.75 -15.58 -7.84
CA LYS A 117 -17.39 -16.32 -6.73
C LYS A 117 -16.85 -15.89 -5.37
N VAL A 118 -15.71 -15.22 -5.38
CA VAL A 118 -14.98 -14.64 -4.26
C VAL A 118 -14.47 -13.26 -4.68
N ASP A 119 -13.92 -12.48 -3.74
CA ASP A 119 -13.43 -11.13 -4.04
C ASP A 119 -12.31 -11.16 -5.10
N LEU A 120 -11.41 -12.15 -5.02
CA LEU A 120 -10.28 -12.32 -5.94
C LEU A 120 -9.93 -13.81 -6.11
N ALA A 121 -9.72 -14.28 -7.34
CA ALA A 121 -9.23 -15.62 -7.65
C ALA A 121 -8.08 -15.55 -8.65
N LEU A 122 -6.97 -16.20 -8.32
CA LEU A 122 -5.85 -16.42 -9.24
C LEU A 122 -5.92 -17.85 -9.74
N ASP A 123 -6.29 -18.01 -11.01
CA ASP A 123 -6.38 -19.30 -11.69
C ASP A 123 -5.12 -19.50 -12.53
N LEU A 124 -4.35 -20.54 -12.23
CA LEU A 124 -3.11 -20.89 -12.91
C LEU A 124 -3.23 -22.29 -13.52
N ARG A 125 -2.61 -22.50 -14.67
CA ARG A 125 -2.42 -23.80 -15.32
C ARG A 125 -0.95 -23.96 -15.70
N GLU A 126 -0.47 -25.19 -15.62
CA GLU A 126 0.85 -25.55 -16.10
C GLU A 126 0.80 -25.88 -17.60
N THR A 127 1.68 -25.25 -18.38
CA THR A 127 1.85 -25.47 -19.81
C THR A 127 3.30 -25.87 -20.10
N ALA A 128 3.58 -26.29 -21.33
CA ALA A 128 4.95 -26.63 -21.74
C ALA A 128 5.93 -25.45 -21.61
N ASP A 129 5.43 -24.22 -21.70
CA ASP A 129 6.23 -22.99 -21.68
C ASP A 129 6.28 -22.32 -20.29
N GLY A 130 5.57 -22.87 -19.29
CA GLY A 130 5.56 -22.38 -17.92
C GLY A 130 4.16 -22.28 -17.31
N LEU A 131 3.95 -21.31 -16.42
CA LEU A 131 2.64 -21.06 -15.80
C LEU A 131 1.89 -20.00 -16.60
N GLU A 132 0.67 -20.31 -16.99
CA GLU A 132 -0.27 -19.37 -17.59
C GLU A 132 -1.49 -19.23 -16.67
N GLY A 133 -2.15 -18.09 -16.67
CA GLY A 133 -3.31 -17.92 -15.81
C GLY A 133 -4.10 -16.64 -16.00
N SER A 134 -5.13 -16.51 -15.17
CA SER A 134 -6.02 -15.35 -15.15
C SER A 134 -6.31 -14.90 -13.72
N LEU A 135 -6.55 -13.60 -13.57
CA LEU A 135 -7.00 -13.00 -12.31
C LEU A 135 -8.47 -12.61 -12.44
N VAL A 136 -9.35 -13.36 -11.78
CA VAL A 136 -10.77 -13.09 -11.71
C VAL A 136 -11.05 -12.27 -10.46
N TYR A 137 -11.82 -11.19 -10.57
CA TYR A 137 -12.07 -10.27 -9.45
C TYR A 137 -13.50 -9.74 -9.43
N ALA A 138 -14.00 -9.46 -8.23
CA ALA A 138 -15.29 -8.81 -8.06
C ALA A 138 -15.20 -7.34 -8.52
N SER A 139 -15.87 -7.00 -9.63
CA SER A 139 -15.83 -5.65 -10.22
C SER A 139 -16.46 -4.57 -9.33
N GLN A 140 -17.24 -4.96 -8.32
CA GLN A 140 -17.75 -4.06 -7.28
C GLN A 140 -16.67 -3.64 -6.28
N LEU A 141 -15.56 -4.39 -6.17
CA LEU A 141 -14.46 -4.14 -5.24
C LEU A 141 -13.19 -3.65 -5.95
N PHE A 142 -12.92 -4.15 -7.16
CA PHE A 142 -11.69 -3.84 -7.90
C PHE A 142 -12.02 -3.35 -9.30
N ASP A 143 -11.38 -2.25 -9.70
CA ASP A 143 -11.33 -1.84 -11.09
C ASP A 143 -10.24 -2.60 -11.87
N ARG A 144 -10.28 -2.50 -13.20
CA ARG A 144 -9.32 -3.17 -14.08
C ARG A 144 -7.88 -2.74 -13.79
N ALA A 145 -7.66 -1.45 -13.50
CA ALA A 145 -6.33 -0.93 -13.24
C ALA A 145 -5.73 -1.54 -11.96
N THR A 146 -6.54 -1.69 -10.92
CA THR A 146 -6.17 -2.31 -9.64
C THR A 146 -5.86 -3.79 -9.83
N ALA A 147 -6.69 -4.53 -10.56
CA ALA A 147 -6.45 -5.92 -10.88
C ALA A 147 -5.13 -6.12 -11.66
N HIS A 148 -4.84 -5.26 -12.66
CA HIS A 148 -3.57 -5.30 -13.38
C HIS A 148 -2.38 -5.00 -12.47
N ARG A 149 -2.50 -4.03 -11.55
CA ARG A 149 -1.44 -3.77 -10.57
C ARG A 149 -1.21 -4.98 -9.67
N ILE A 150 -2.26 -5.66 -9.20
CA ILE A 150 -2.15 -6.88 -8.37
C ILE A 150 -1.46 -8.00 -9.15
N ALA A 151 -1.89 -8.29 -10.38
CA ALA A 151 -1.23 -9.29 -11.22
C ALA A 151 0.27 -8.97 -11.42
N GLY A 152 0.60 -7.72 -11.72
CA GLY A 152 1.99 -7.27 -11.82
C GLY A 152 2.77 -7.38 -10.51
N MET A 153 2.14 -7.17 -9.35
CA MET A 153 2.76 -7.39 -8.04
C MET A 153 3.14 -8.87 -7.84
N VAL A 154 2.24 -9.79 -8.21
CA VAL A 154 2.51 -11.23 -8.13
C VAL A 154 3.69 -11.61 -9.01
N CYS A 155 3.69 -11.20 -10.29
CA CYS A 155 4.81 -11.50 -11.20
C CYS A 155 6.14 -10.98 -10.67
N ARG A 156 6.20 -9.72 -10.20
CA ARG A 156 7.43 -9.13 -9.66
C ARG A 156 7.94 -9.86 -8.42
N VAL A 157 7.04 -10.25 -7.52
CA VAL A 157 7.42 -11.04 -6.35
C VAL A 157 7.99 -12.39 -6.78
N LEU A 158 7.34 -13.08 -7.73
CA LEU A 158 7.82 -14.36 -8.27
C LEU A 158 9.19 -14.23 -8.94
N GLU A 159 9.40 -13.21 -9.77
CA GLU A 159 10.70 -12.92 -10.40
C GLU A 159 11.78 -12.67 -9.34
N ALA A 160 11.48 -11.85 -8.33
CA ALA A 160 12.42 -11.50 -7.28
C ALA A 160 12.82 -12.69 -6.40
N VAL A 161 11.87 -13.55 -6.02
CA VAL A 161 12.18 -14.74 -5.20
C VAL A 161 12.95 -15.81 -5.97
N VAL A 162 12.74 -15.91 -7.29
CA VAL A 162 13.54 -16.80 -8.15
C VAL A 162 14.97 -16.27 -8.30
N ALA A 163 15.14 -14.96 -8.47
CA ALA A 163 16.46 -14.34 -8.62
C ALA A 163 17.29 -14.36 -7.32
N ALA A 164 16.65 -14.16 -6.16
CA ALA A 164 17.33 -14.09 -4.86
C ALA A 164 16.47 -14.70 -3.73
N PRO A 165 16.40 -16.05 -3.64
CA PRO A 165 15.48 -16.75 -2.73
C PRO A 165 15.77 -16.54 -1.24
N GLU A 166 17.00 -16.17 -0.88
CA GLU A 166 17.39 -15.85 0.50
C GLU A 166 17.01 -14.42 0.93
N THR A 167 16.38 -13.64 0.03
CA THR A 167 15.92 -12.28 0.34
C THR A 167 14.81 -12.33 1.39
N LYS A 168 14.90 -11.43 2.38
CA LYS A 168 13.84 -11.22 3.36
C LYS A 168 12.55 -10.78 2.68
N LEU A 169 11.41 -11.29 3.12
CA LEU A 169 10.10 -10.95 2.54
C LEU A 169 9.82 -9.44 2.55
N ALA A 170 10.23 -8.72 3.60
CA ALA A 170 10.07 -7.27 3.71
C ALA A 170 10.78 -6.47 2.61
N LEU A 171 11.80 -7.07 1.98
CA LEU A 171 12.62 -6.43 0.95
C LEU A 171 12.18 -6.79 -0.47
N LEU A 172 11.18 -7.68 -0.61
CA LEU A 172 10.68 -8.06 -1.94
C LEU A 172 9.95 -6.89 -2.60
N PRO A 173 10.21 -6.61 -3.88
CA PRO A 173 9.63 -5.48 -4.57
C PRO A 173 8.15 -5.74 -4.90
N LEU A 174 7.25 -5.04 -4.20
CA LEU A 174 5.84 -5.01 -4.59
C LEU A 174 5.59 -3.99 -5.71
N MET A 175 6.14 -2.79 -5.58
CA MET A 175 5.95 -1.73 -6.56
C MET A 175 6.90 -1.88 -7.75
N GLY A 176 6.35 -1.73 -8.97
CA GLY A 176 7.16 -1.64 -10.18
C GLY A 176 7.92 -0.31 -10.27
N PRO A 177 8.94 -0.24 -11.14
CA PRO A 177 9.71 0.99 -11.35
C PRO A 177 8.82 2.18 -11.75
N GLU A 178 7.82 1.95 -12.62
CA GLU A 178 6.86 2.97 -13.06
C GLU A 178 6.04 3.57 -11.90
N ALA A 179 5.52 2.71 -11.01
CA ALA A 179 4.75 3.17 -9.85
C ALA A 179 5.64 3.92 -8.85
N ARG A 180 6.91 3.51 -8.73
CA ARG A 180 7.89 4.20 -7.88
C ARG A 180 8.21 5.58 -8.44
N GLU A 181 8.37 5.70 -9.75
CA GLU A 181 8.58 6.96 -10.45
C GLU A 181 7.36 7.88 -10.36
N GLU A 182 6.14 7.36 -10.50
CA GLU A 182 4.93 8.18 -10.33
C GLU A 182 4.86 8.80 -8.92
N VAL A 183 5.18 8.02 -7.87
CA VAL A 183 5.22 8.52 -6.50
C VAL A 183 6.36 9.52 -6.30
N SER A 184 7.57 9.23 -6.76
CA SER A 184 8.72 10.10 -6.53
C SER A 184 8.68 11.38 -7.37
N ALA A 185 8.33 11.27 -8.65
CA ALA A 185 8.44 12.36 -9.62
C ALA A 185 7.15 13.17 -9.75
N ARG A 186 5.96 12.57 -9.57
CA ARG A 186 4.67 13.30 -9.75
C ARG A 186 4.08 13.75 -8.43
N PHE A 187 3.99 12.87 -7.44
CA PHE A 187 3.38 13.22 -6.16
C PHE A 187 4.31 14.01 -5.23
N ASN A 188 5.62 13.73 -5.30
CA ASN A 188 6.63 14.46 -4.53
C ASN A 188 7.35 15.55 -5.37
N ALA A 189 6.75 15.98 -6.48
CA ALA A 189 7.33 16.97 -7.41
C ALA A 189 7.46 18.39 -6.82
N ALA A 190 6.97 18.62 -5.60
CA ALA A 190 6.85 19.94 -4.98
C ALA A 190 8.23 20.48 -4.53
N ARG A 191 9.11 20.77 -5.48
CA ARG A 191 10.30 21.57 -5.25
C ARG A 191 9.91 23.04 -5.40
N MET A 192 9.82 23.73 -4.27
CA MET A 192 9.73 25.19 -4.27
C MET A 192 11.14 25.76 -4.21
N ASP A 193 11.50 26.58 -5.19
CA ASP A 193 12.74 27.36 -5.16
C ASP A 193 12.57 28.47 -4.12
N LEU A 194 12.99 28.17 -2.89
CA LEU A 194 13.10 29.16 -1.83
C LEU A 194 14.40 29.96 -2.02
N PRO A 195 14.41 31.27 -1.72
CA PRO A 195 15.62 32.07 -1.82
C PRO A 195 16.70 31.50 -0.90
N GLU A 196 17.76 30.93 -1.48
CA GLU A 196 18.85 30.33 -0.71
C GLU A 196 19.53 31.38 0.19
N GLY A 197 19.85 30.96 1.42
CA GLY A 197 20.59 31.79 2.37
C GLY A 197 19.83 33.01 2.91
N ARG A 198 18.53 33.15 2.65
CA ARG A 198 17.69 34.20 3.25
C ARG A 198 16.76 33.66 4.31
N THR A 199 16.82 34.28 5.47
CA THR A 199 15.88 34.08 6.57
C THR A 199 14.60 34.88 6.36
N VAL A 200 13.53 34.52 7.08
CA VAL A 200 12.32 35.35 7.17
C VAL A 200 12.66 36.77 7.64
N LEU A 201 13.68 36.91 8.51
CA LEU A 201 14.16 38.20 8.98
C LEU A 201 14.80 39.03 7.87
N ASP A 202 15.60 38.42 6.98
CA ASP A 202 16.19 39.12 5.83
C ASP A 202 15.10 39.67 4.88
N LEU A 203 14.04 38.89 4.67
CA LEU A 203 12.89 39.31 3.87
C LEU A 203 12.12 40.46 4.54
N PHE A 204 11.94 40.39 5.86
CA PHE A 204 11.33 41.45 6.66
C PHE A 204 12.14 42.76 6.60
N GLU A 205 13.44 42.70 6.85
CA GLU A 205 14.32 43.88 6.85
C GLU A 205 14.41 44.51 5.44
N ALA A 206 14.47 43.69 4.39
CA ALA A 206 14.38 44.19 3.01
C ALA A 206 13.03 44.85 2.72
N GLY A 207 11.94 44.35 3.31
CA GLY A 207 10.63 45.01 3.29
C GLY A 207 10.64 46.36 4.01
N ALA A 208 11.24 46.41 5.20
CA ALA A 208 11.30 47.61 6.02
C ALA A 208 12.13 48.73 5.39
N ARG A 209 13.23 48.39 4.70
CA ARG A 209 14.01 49.37 3.92
C ARG A 209 13.26 49.89 2.70
N ARG A 210 12.45 49.04 2.05
CA ARG A 210 11.70 49.43 0.84
C ARG A 210 10.47 50.28 1.13
N ARG A 211 9.78 50.04 2.25
CA ARG A 211 8.54 50.75 2.62
C ARG A 211 8.54 51.13 4.10
N PRO A 212 9.44 52.03 4.54
CA PRO A 212 9.65 52.30 5.95
C PRO A 212 8.41 52.85 6.67
N ASP A 213 7.66 53.75 6.00
CA ASP A 213 6.50 54.42 6.59
C ASP A 213 5.18 53.64 6.41
N ALA A 214 5.20 52.50 5.71
CA ALA A 214 3.99 51.68 5.54
C ALA A 214 3.62 50.99 6.86
N LEU A 215 2.31 50.90 7.14
CA LEU A 215 1.80 50.19 8.30
C LEU A 215 2.16 48.70 8.23
N ALA A 216 2.84 48.17 9.25
CA ALA A 216 3.23 46.77 9.34
C ALA A 216 2.35 45.97 10.32
N VAL A 217 2.08 46.55 11.50
CA VAL A 217 1.32 45.88 12.58
C VAL A 217 0.37 46.88 13.24
N SER A 218 -0.83 46.42 13.57
CA SER A 218 -1.82 47.18 14.33
C SER A 218 -2.62 46.24 15.22
N ASP A 219 -2.81 46.60 16.49
CA ASP A 219 -3.65 45.87 17.46
C ASP A 219 -4.84 46.72 17.96
N GLY A 220 -5.14 47.82 17.27
CA GLY A 220 -6.22 48.75 17.60
C GLY A 220 -5.79 49.86 18.57
N ALA A 221 -4.87 49.57 19.50
CA ALA A 221 -4.28 50.56 20.41
C ALA A 221 -3.00 51.18 19.84
N ARG A 222 -2.22 50.38 19.11
CA ARG A 222 -0.95 50.76 18.52
C ARG A 222 -0.96 50.50 17.02
N ARG A 223 -0.20 51.32 16.31
CA ARG A 223 0.07 51.21 14.87
C ARG A 223 1.56 51.40 14.67
N LEU A 224 2.24 50.37 14.20
CA LEU A 224 3.69 50.42 13.95
C LEU A 224 3.91 50.39 12.45
N SER A 225 4.66 51.37 11.94
CA SER A 225 5.22 51.29 10.61
C SER A 225 6.28 50.18 10.55
N TYR A 226 6.68 49.76 9.34
CA TYR A 226 7.79 48.82 9.19
C TYR A 226 9.07 49.32 9.86
N ARG A 227 9.37 50.63 9.76
CA ARG A 227 10.52 51.24 10.43
C ARG A 227 10.41 51.17 11.94
N ASP A 228 9.25 51.52 12.49
CA ASP A 228 9.05 51.54 13.95
C ASP A 228 9.09 50.13 14.54
N LEU A 229 8.52 49.16 13.82
CA LEU A 229 8.57 47.74 14.19
C LEU A 229 10.00 47.21 14.19
N ASP A 230 10.78 47.49 13.14
CA ASP A 230 12.18 47.05 13.02
C ASP A 230 13.05 47.67 14.12
N LEU A 231 12.87 48.96 14.42
CA LEU A 231 13.57 49.64 15.49
C LEU A 231 13.20 49.09 16.87
N ALA A 232 11.91 48.86 17.14
CA ALA A 232 11.44 48.29 18.41
C ALA A 232 11.99 46.87 18.62
N ALA A 233 11.89 46.01 17.59
CA ALA A 233 12.42 44.66 17.63
C ALA A 233 13.94 44.65 17.80
N SER A 234 14.68 45.53 17.10
CA SER A 234 16.14 45.62 17.23
C SER A 234 16.59 46.11 18.60
N ARG A 235 15.85 47.04 19.23
CA ARG A 235 16.12 47.49 20.60
C ARG A 235 15.92 46.35 21.60
N LEU A 236 14.79 45.63 21.49
CA LEU A 236 14.51 44.50 22.37
C LEU A 236 15.50 43.35 22.14
N ALA A 237 15.89 43.06 20.90
CA ALA A 237 16.88 42.04 20.56
C ALA A 237 18.20 42.27 21.29
N ARG A 238 18.71 43.51 21.33
CA ARG A 238 19.93 43.85 22.07
C ARG A 238 19.80 43.56 23.57
N VAL A 239 18.64 43.84 24.16
CA VAL A 239 18.38 43.53 25.57
C VAL A 239 18.33 42.01 25.79
N LEU A 240 17.68 41.28 24.90
CA LEU A 240 17.59 39.82 24.97
C LEU A 240 18.97 39.16 24.83
N VAL A 241 19.82 39.65 23.93
CA VAL A 241 21.22 39.19 23.80
C VAL A 241 21.99 39.40 25.09
N LEU A 242 21.84 40.56 25.74
CA LEU A 242 22.46 40.81 27.06
C LEU A 242 21.89 39.91 28.17
N LYS A 243 20.72 39.32 27.98
CA LYS A 243 20.10 38.34 28.88
C LYS A 243 20.39 36.88 28.50
N GLY A 244 21.25 36.65 27.49
CA GLY A 244 21.69 35.32 27.08
C GLY A 244 20.88 34.71 25.93
N ALA A 245 19.99 35.46 25.28
CA ALA A 245 19.36 35.00 24.05
C ALA A 245 20.39 34.98 22.90
N GLY A 246 20.45 33.87 22.18
CA GLY A 246 21.42 33.62 21.12
C GLY A 246 21.03 32.42 20.25
N ALA A 247 21.93 32.03 19.35
CA ALA A 247 21.78 30.80 18.57
C ALA A 247 21.53 29.59 19.48
N GLU A 248 20.64 28.70 19.06
CA GLU A 248 20.27 27.47 19.80
C GLU A 248 19.62 27.71 21.18
N THR A 249 19.21 28.94 21.47
CA THR A 249 18.42 29.25 22.69
C THR A 249 16.93 29.31 22.38
N VAL A 250 16.11 28.88 23.35
CA VAL A 250 14.64 28.93 23.27
C VAL A 250 14.12 29.81 24.41
N ALA A 251 13.40 30.87 24.07
CA ALA A 251 12.77 31.76 25.05
C ALA A 251 11.26 31.54 25.12
N GLY A 252 10.72 31.38 26.32
CA GLY A 252 9.27 31.34 26.55
C GLY A 252 8.64 32.72 26.35
N VAL A 253 7.54 32.79 25.61
CA VAL A 253 6.80 34.03 25.30
C VAL A 253 5.39 33.95 25.86
N CYS A 254 5.21 34.45 27.08
CA CYS A 254 3.90 34.54 27.73
C CYS A 254 3.29 35.94 27.52
N LEU A 255 2.82 36.22 26.30
CA LEU A 255 2.17 37.47 25.94
C LEU A 255 0.85 37.18 25.22
N GLU A 256 -0.17 38.00 25.50
CA GLU A 256 -1.41 37.97 24.73
C GLU A 256 -1.22 38.52 23.31
N ARG A 257 -2.25 38.41 22.46
CA ARG A 257 -2.21 38.93 21.10
C ARG A 257 -2.15 40.46 21.11
N SER A 258 -0.98 41.02 20.85
CA SER A 258 -0.76 42.47 20.71
C SER A 258 0.38 42.81 19.74
N ALA A 259 0.62 44.09 19.49
CA ALA A 259 1.78 44.54 18.71
C ALA A 259 3.10 44.16 19.40
N GLU A 260 3.15 44.14 20.73
CA GLU A 260 4.31 43.72 21.53
C GLU A 260 4.66 42.25 21.34
N LEU A 261 3.66 41.38 21.11
CA LEU A 261 3.91 39.99 20.77
C LEU A 261 4.75 39.92 19.48
N ILE A 262 4.34 40.61 18.42
CA ILE A 262 5.08 40.61 17.15
C ILE A 262 6.48 41.23 17.29
N VAL A 263 6.61 42.31 18.07
CA VAL A 263 7.92 42.90 18.41
C VAL A 263 8.81 41.86 19.11
N THR A 264 8.27 41.12 20.07
CA THR A 264 8.99 40.09 20.83
C THR A 264 9.45 38.94 19.94
N LEU A 265 8.58 38.42 19.07
CA LEU A 265 8.93 37.33 18.14
C LEU A 265 10.06 37.75 17.18
N LEU A 266 9.97 38.95 16.58
CA LEU A 266 11.02 39.48 15.71
C LEU A 266 12.31 39.76 16.48
N ALA A 267 12.22 40.23 17.72
CA ALA A 267 13.37 40.49 18.57
C ALA A 267 14.14 39.21 18.91
N LEU A 268 13.43 38.11 19.19
CA LEU A 268 14.03 36.80 19.43
C LEU A 268 14.74 36.28 18.19
N TRP A 269 14.12 36.36 17.01
CA TRP A 269 14.79 36.01 15.76
C TRP A 269 16.00 36.90 15.47
N LYS A 270 15.92 38.21 15.72
CA LYS A 270 17.07 39.14 15.59
C LYS A 270 18.20 38.83 16.59
N ALA A 271 17.88 38.28 17.76
CA ALA A 271 18.85 37.79 18.72
C ALA A 271 19.43 36.41 18.34
N GLY A 272 18.90 35.75 17.31
CA GLY A 272 19.28 34.39 16.90
C GLY A 272 18.57 33.28 17.67
N ALA A 273 17.60 33.62 18.52
CA ALA A 273 16.87 32.69 19.38
C ALA A 273 15.57 32.19 18.72
N ALA A 274 15.14 31.00 19.14
CA ALA A 274 13.78 30.51 18.90
C ALA A 274 12.85 30.98 20.02
N TYR A 275 11.54 30.99 19.74
CA TYR A 275 10.52 31.28 20.74
C TYR A 275 9.66 30.04 21.00
N LEU A 276 9.17 29.91 22.22
CA LEU A 276 8.15 28.94 22.63
C LEU A 276 6.93 29.75 23.10
N PRO A 277 5.81 29.74 22.35
CA PRO A 277 4.59 30.44 22.75
C PRO A 277 3.93 29.81 23.98
#